data_AF-A0A2N6G8I0-F1
#
_entry.id   AF-A0A2N6G8I0-F1
#
_cell.length_a   1.000
_cell.length_b   1.000
_cell.length_c   1.000
_cell.angle_alpha   90.00
_cell.angle_beta   90.00
_cell.angle_gamma   90.00
#
_symmetry.space_group_name_H-M   'P 1'
#
loop_
_entity.id
_entity.type
_entity.pdbx_description
1 polymer ?
#
loop_
_entity_poly.entity_id
_entity_poly.type
_entity_poly.pdbx_seq_one_letter_code
_entity_poly.pdbx_strand_id
1 'polypeptide(L)'
;MKKFFVVLVALLATAAMVAPAFAEDRLSIGGEMRVRGWHQDLGGNSTMTWADQRLRIGGKLSIADGVSVTFRTDVTEANWGSAGPASNGSGRFAQHWDRAHIDLVSGNFHLRAGQQYVAFGNATVDHQSNGLLADLKAGAGKFTVFSMLDDDMGSKVNSDGFTSGLQFAMKNFSVFLANQNSSLTATENAYVIGATMNLDLGAVAL
;
A
#
# COMPACT_ATOMS: atom_id res chain seq x y z
N MET A 1 18.02 1.28 -20.40
CA MET A 1 16.92 1.33 -19.40
C MET A 1 15.68 2.07 -19.91
N LYS A 2 15.78 3.30 -20.47
CA LYS A 2 14.61 4.04 -21.02
C LYS A 2 13.73 3.25 -22.00
N LYS A 3 14.34 2.51 -22.94
CA LYS A 3 13.60 1.74 -23.97
C LYS A 3 12.71 0.62 -23.39
N PHE A 4 13.14 -0.01 -22.29
CA PHE A 4 12.36 -1.07 -21.63
C PHE A 4 11.15 -0.49 -20.90
N PHE A 5 11.33 0.64 -20.22
CA PHE A 5 10.24 1.33 -19.52
C PHE A 5 9.17 1.84 -20.48
N VAL A 6 9.57 2.38 -21.63
CA VAL A 6 8.64 2.81 -22.69
C VAL A 6 7.84 1.63 -23.24
N VAL A 7 8.48 0.48 -23.45
CA VAL A 7 7.79 -0.73 -23.92
C VAL A 7 6.79 -1.25 -22.88
N LEU A 8 7.13 -1.21 -21.58
CA LEU A 8 6.23 -1.64 -20.52
C LEU A 8 4.99 -0.73 -20.42
N VAL A 9 5.19 0.60 -20.47
CA VAL A 9 4.10 1.58 -20.45
C VAL A 9 3.22 1.46 -21.70
N ALA A 10 3.83 1.26 -22.87
CA ALA A 10 3.09 1.05 -24.11
C ALA A 10 2.24 -0.23 -24.05
N LEU A 11 2.79 -1.32 -23.52
CA LEU A 11 2.06 -2.59 -23.33
C LEU A 11 0.84 -2.40 -22.42
N LEU A 12 1.01 -1.64 -21.33
CA LEU A 12 -0.03 -1.31 -20.37
C LEU A 12 -1.16 -0.49 -21.01
N ALA A 13 -0.79 0.51 -21.82
CA ALA A 13 -1.74 1.34 -22.55
C ALA A 13 -2.52 0.52 -23.59
N THR A 14 -1.86 -0.35 -24.35
CA THR A 14 -2.56 -1.24 -25.30
C THR A 14 -3.47 -2.25 -24.61
N ALA A 15 -3.07 -2.83 -23.48
CA ALA A 15 -3.91 -3.75 -22.73
C ALA A 15 -5.18 -3.07 -22.19
N ALA A 16 -5.09 -1.80 -21.80
CA ALA A 16 -6.24 -1.01 -21.36
C ALA A 16 -7.21 -0.66 -22.50
N MET A 17 -6.74 -0.52 -23.75
CA MET A 17 -7.58 -0.13 -24.89
C MET A 17 -8.21 -1.31 -25.66
N VAL A 18 -7.69 -2.53 -25.51
CA VAL A 18 -8.16 -3.72 -26.26
C VAL A 18 -9.23 -4.53 -25.52
N ALA A 19 -9.50 -4.20 -24.26
CA ALA A 19 -10.52 -4.87 -23.44
C ALA A 19 -11.95 -4.51 -23.90
N PRO A 20 -12.75 -5.46 -24.43
CA PRO A 20 -14.14 -5.19 -24.74
C PRO A 20 -14.94 -4.94 -23.45
N ALA A 21 -15.67 -3.82 -23.45
CA ALA A 21 -16.57 -3.40 -22.37
C ALA A 21 -17.84 -4.27 -22.34
N PHE A 22 -17.71 -5.52 -21.89
CA PHE A 22 -18.87 -6.32 -21.50
C PHE A 22 -19.24 -5.92 -20.07
N ALA A 23 -20.38 -5.27 -19.92
CA ALA A 23 -20.99 -4.93 -18.64
C ALA A 23 -21.57 -6.18 -17.96
N GLU A 24 -20.70 -7.09 -17.52
CA GLU A 24 -21.02 -7.95 -16.37
C GLU A 24 -20.74 -7.15 -15.09
N ASP A 25 -21.29 -7.59 -13.96
CA ASP A 25 -21.17 -6.98 -12.64
C ASP A 25 -19.71 -6.95 -12.16
N ARG A 26 -18.94 -6.03 -12.74
CA ARG A 26 -17.48 -5.94 -12.66
C ARG A 26 -17.03 -4.94 -11.59
N LEU A 27 -17.98 -4.31 -10.90
CA LEU A 27 -17.71 -3.31 -9.88
C LEU A 27 -18.09 -3.86 -8.51
N SER A 28 -17.08 -4.20 -7.71
CA SER A 28 -17.27 -4.45 -6.29
C SER A 28 -16.96 -3.17 -5.52
N ILE A 29 -17.92 -2.67 -4.74
CA ILE A 29 -17.74 -1.53 -3.84
C ILE A 29 -17.93 -2.01 -2.41
N GLY A 30 -17.05 -1.55 -1.53
CA GLY A 30 -17.15 -1.76 -0.10
C GLY A 30 -16.67 -0.54 0.68
N GLY A 31 -16.90 -0.54 1.98
CA GLY A 31 -16.47 0.53 2.85
C GLY A 31 -16.60 0.20 4.32
N GLU A 32 -16.03 1.07 5.14
CA GLU A 32 -16.05 0.98 6.59
C GLU A 32 -16.28 2.39 7.16
N MET A 33 -17.20 2.52 8.10
CA MET A 33 -17.28 3.68 8.98
C MET A 33 -16.73 3.29 10.33
N ARG A 34 -15.72 4.02 10.79
CA ARG A 34 -15.12 3.84 12.11
C ARG A 34 -15.34 5.09 12.95
N VAL A 35 -15.75 4.88 14.20
CA VAL A 35 -15.78 5.91 15.24
C VAL A 35 -15.08 5.34 16.47
N ARG A 36 -14.14 6.08 17.05
CA ARG A 36 -13.40 5.68 18.25
C ARG A 36 -13.43 6.81 19.27
N GLY A 37 -13.51 6.44 20.54
CA GLY A 37 -13.32 7.36 21.67
C GLY A 37 -11.96 7.13 22.31
N TRP A 38 -11.34 8.22 22.74
CA TRP A 38 -10.06 8.26 23.42
C TRP A 38 -10.20 9.00 24.74
N HIS A 39 -9.54 8.47 25.74
CA HIS A 39 -9.34 9.11 27.02
C HIS A 39 -7.88 8.91 27.40
N GLN A 40 -7.14 10.01 27.52
CA GLN A 40 -5.73 9.98 27.88
C GLN A 40 -5.53 10.81 29.15
N ASP A 41 -5.01 10.16 30.17
CA ASP A 41 -4.50 10.80 31.37
C ASP A 41 -2.98 10.97 31.20
N LEU A 42 -2.53 12.22 31.08
CA LEU A 42 -1.12 12.57 30.88
C LEU A 42 -0.38 12.77 32.21
N GLY A 43 -1.05 12.57 33.34
CA GLY A 43 -0.56 12.88 34.67
C GLY A 43 -0.79 14.34 35.07
N GLY A 44 -0.94 14.59 36.38
CA GLY A 44 -1.29 15.90 36.94
C GLY A 44 -2.79 16.24 36.73
N ASN A 45 -3.09 17.49 36.37
CA ASN A 45 -4.45 17.98 36.06
C ASN A 45 -4.77 17.95 34.55
N SER A 46 -3.99 17.22 33.75
CA SER A 46 -4.14 17.21 32.29
C SER A 46 -4.82 15.94 31.82
N THR A 47 -6.13 16.03 31.60
CA THR A 47 -6.94 14.96 31.01
C THR A 47 -7.39 15.38 29.62
N MET A 48 -7.22 14.50 28.66
CA MET A 48 -7.66 14.70 27.27
C MET A 48 -8.73 13.66 26.95
N THR A 49 -9.85 14.10 26.38
CA THR A 49 -10.92 13.20 25.92
C THR A 49 -11.41 13.69 24.58
N TRP A 50 -11.28 12.83 23.57
CA TRP A 50 -11.68 13.14 22.21
C TRP A 50 -12.21 11.88 21.51
N ALA A 51 -12.92 12.06 20.42
CA ALA A 51 -13.33 10.99 19.52
C ALA A 51 -12.76 11.26 18.13
N ASP A 52 -12.42 10.21 17.38
CA ASP A 52 -12.09 10.29 15.95
C ASP A 52 -13.10 9.49 15.12
N GLN A 53 -13.40 10.00 13.93
CA GLN A 53 -14.16 9.28 12.93
C GLN A 53 -13.43 9.20 11.60
N ARG A 54 -13.69 8.13 10.84
CA ARG A 54 -13.20 7.95 9.47
C ARG A 54 -14.19 7.12 8.66
N LEU A 55 -14.60 7.65 7.51
CA LEU A 55 -15.34 6.90 6.48
C LEU A 55 -14.37 6.47 5.39
N ARG A 56 -14.25 5.18 5.17
CA ARG A 56 -13.41 4.61 4.12
C ARG A 56 -14.29 3.98 3.06
N ILE A 57 -14.06 4.33 1.81
CA ILE A 57 -14.76 3.76 0.65
C ILE A 57 -13.71 3.22 -0.30
N GLY A 58 -13.92 2.02 -0.82
CA GLY A 58 -13.06 1.44 -1.84
C GLY A 58 -13.84 0.59 -2.81
N GLY A 59 -13.24 0.37 -3.97
CA GLY A 59 -13.82 -0.48 -4.97
C GLY A 59 -12.78 -1.12 -5.85
N LYS A 60 -13.19 -2.21 -6.49
CA LYS A 60 -12.43 -2.90 -7.53
C LYS A 60 -13.30 -2.98 -8.78
N LEU A 61 -12.81 -2.40 -9.86
CA LEU A 61 -13.40 -2.44 -11.17
C LEU A 61 -12.60 -3.40 -12.05
N SER A 62 -13.19 -4.54 -12.42
CA SER A 62 -12.61 -5.43 -13.43
C SER A 62 -12.89 -4.83 -14.81
N ILE A 63 -11.85 -4.45 -15.56
CA ILE A 63 -12.02 -3.84 -16.89
C ILE A 63 -12.08 -4.94 -17.95
N ALA A 64 -11.22 -5.95 -17.81
CA ALA A 64 -11.05 -7.06 -18.74
C ALA A 64 -10.70 -8.34 -17.97
N ASP A 65 -10.63 -9.46 -18.68
CA ASP A 65 -9.97 -10.63 -18.12
C ASP A 65 -8.51 -10.29 -17.77
N GLY A 66 -8.12 -10.63 -16.54
CA GLY A 66 -6.81 -10.27 -16.01
C GLY A 66 -6.55 -8.79 -15.77
N VAL A 67 -7.46 -7.84 -16.03
CA VAL A 67 -7.22 -6.40 -15.84
C VAL A 67 -8.22 -5.81 -14.87
N SER A 68 -7.75 -5.20 -13.78
CA SER A 68 -8.62 -4.52 -12.82
C SER A 68 -8.01 -3.24 -12.26
N VAL A 69 -8.84 -2.28 -11.90
CA VAL A 69 -8.45 -1.07 -11.17
C VAL A 69 -9.00 -1.16 -9.76
N THR A 70 -8.14 -0.95 -8.78
CA THR A 70 -8.51 -0.87 -7.36
C THR A 70 -8.32 0.54 -6.88
N PHE A 71 -9.32 1.05 -6.16
CA PHE A 71 -9.26 2.34 -5.52
C PHE A 71 -9.74 2.28 -4.08
N ARG A 72 -9.20 3.14 -3.24
CA ARG A 72 -9.60 3.33 -1.85
C ARG A 72 -9.35 4.77 -1.46
N THR A 73 -10.36 5.39 -0.87
CA THR A 73 -10.30 6.76 -0.37
C THR A 73 -10.81 6.81 1.06
N ASP A 74 -10.13 7.60 1.87
CA ASP A 74 -10.60 7.98 3.19
C ASP A 74 -11.25 9.36 3.10
N VAL A 75 -12.45 9.45 3.66
CA VAL A 75 -13.34 10.61 3.63
C VAL A 75 -13.70 10.96 5.09
N THR A 76 -13.76 12.25 5.39
CA THR A 76 -14.19 12.78 6.70
C THR A 76 -13.36 12.29 7.90
N GLU A 77 -12.05 12.55 7.91
CA GLU A 77 -11.23 12.43 9.13
C GLU A 77 -11.48 13.63 10.04
N ALA A 78 -12.27 13.44 11.09
CA ALA A 78 -12.61 14.51 12.04
C ALA A 78 -12.40 14.05 13.48
N ASN A 79 -11.89 14.95 14.31
CA ASN A 79 -11.74 14.77 15.74
C ASN A 79 -12.74 15.67 16.48
N TRP A 80 -13.44 15.13 17.47
CA TRP A 80 -14.40 15.88 18.30
C TRP A 80 -14.01 15.79 19.78
N GLY A 81 -14.10 16.89 20.53
CA GLY A 81 -13.85 16.89 21.99
C GLY A 81 -12.73 17.82 22.45
N SER A 82 -12.40 17.73 23.75
CA SER A 82 -11.46 18.62 24.42
C SER A 82 -10.05 18.04 24.35
N ALA A 83 -9.28 18.58 23.40
CA ALA A 83 -7.85 18.39 23.20
C ALA A 83 -7.43 17.00 22.67
N GLY A 84 -7.26 16.89 21.35
CA GLY A 84 -6.45 15.85 20.71
C GLY A 84 -5.23 16.47 20.00
N PRO A 85 -4.20 15.70 19.63
CA PRO A 85 -2.95 16.20 19.02
C PRO A 85 -3.11 16.86 17.64
N ALA A 86 -4.30 16.82 17.06
CA ALA A 86 -4.67 17.63 15.90
C ALA A 86 -6.14 18.03 16.05
N SER A 87 -6.40 19.30 16.41
CA SER A 87 -7.72 19.90 16.34
C SER A 87 -8.10 20.16 14.88
N ASN A 88 -8.38 19.10 14.13
CA ASN A 88 -9.18 19.24 12.93
C ASN A 88 -10.62 19.51 13.40
N GLY A 89 -10.87 20.78 13.71
CA GLY A 89 -12.18 21.30 14.06
C GLY A 89 -13.22 20.94 13.01
N SER A 90 -14.50 21.05 13.37
CA SER A 90 -15.65 20.78 12.51
C SER A 90 -15.45 21.34 11.10
N GLY A 91 -15.14 20.47 10.14
CA GLY A 91 -15.01 20.83 8.74
C GLY A 91 -13.59 20.68 8.20
N ARG A 92 -13.40 19.61 7.43
CA ARG A 92 -13.24 19.67 5.97
C ARG A 92 -13.30 18.25 5.41
N PHE A 93 -13.90 18.10 4.24
CA PHE A 93 -13.75 16.90 3.41
C PHE A 93 -12.31 16.86 2.89
N ALA A 94 -11.37 16.41 3.72
CA ALA A 94 -10.06 16.01 3.25
C ALA A 94 -10.23 14.61 2.67
N GLN A 95 -10.20 14.52 1.34
CA GLN A 95 -10.25 13.25 0.63
C GLN A 95 -8.81 12.82 0.35
N HIS A 96 -8.38 11.74 0.99
CA HIS A 96 -7.07 11.14 0.76
C HIS A 96 -7.26 9.85 -0.04
N TRP A 97 -6.64 9.77 -1.22
CA TRP A 97 -6.47 8.50 -1.92
C TRP A 97 -5.46 7.68 -1.13
N ASP A 98 -5.93 6.55 -0.62
CA ASP A 98 -5.14 5.61 0.17
C ASP A 98 -4.58 4.53 -0.77
N ARG A 99 -5.38 4.13 -1.77
CA ARG A 99 -4.96 3.24 -2.86
C ARG A 99 -5.58 3.70 -4.18
N ALA A 100 -4.80 3.61 -5.25
CA ALA A 100 -5.24 3.88 -6.61
C ALA A 100 -4.27 3.19 -7.56
N HIS A 101 -4.56 1.94 -7.92
CA HIS A 101 -3.66 1.14 -8.75
C HIS A 101 -4.41 0.29 -9.77
N ILE A 102 -3.72 -0.04 -10.85
CA ILE A 102 -4.13 -1.04 -11.81
C ILE A 102 -3.39 -2.35 -11.54
N ASP A 103 -4.10 -3.47 -11.66
CA ASP A 103 -3.58 -4.82 -11.56
C ASP A 103 -3.75 -5.51 -12.93
N LEU A 104 -2.68 -6.12 -13.41
CA LEU A 104 -2.63 -7.01 -14.56
C LEU A 104 -2.26 -8.41 -14.07
N VAL A 105 -3.11 -9.40 -14.31
CA VAL A 105 -2.93 -10.79 -13.92
C VAL A 105 -2.97 -11.65 -15.18
N SER A 106 -1.94 -12.46 -15.38
CA SER A 106 -1.90 -13.42 -16.48
C SER A 106 -1.24 -14.71 -15.99
N GLY A 107 -2.05 -15.75 -15.79
CA GLY A 107 -1.60 -17.04 -15.25
C GLY A 107 -0.89 -16.89 -13.91
N ASN A 108 0.43 -17.14 -13.91
CA ASN A 108 1.28 -17.07 -12.72
C ASN A 108 1.89 -15.69 -12.46
N PHE A 109 1.71 -14.74 -13.39
CA PHE A 109 2.27 -13.41 -13.31
C PHE A 109 1.21 -12.40 -12.86
N HIS A 110 1.61 -11.48 -11.99
CA HIS A 110 0.79 -10.36 -11.56
C HIS A 110 1.65 -9.09 -11.53
N LEU A 111 1.20 -8.02 -12.18
CA LEU A 111 1.82 -6.70 -12.16
C LEU A 111 0.82 -5.68 -11.62
N ARG A 112 1.25 -4.87 -10.66
CA ARG A 112 0.48 -3.76 -10.10
C ARG A 112 1.24 -2.46 -10.29
N ALA A 113 0.53 -1.43 -10.73
CA ALA A 113 1.08 -0.09 -10.93
C ALA A 113 0.16 0.99 -10.34
N GLY A 114 0.73 1.93 -9.59
CA GLY A 114 0.01 3.05 -8.97
C GLY A 114 0.21 3.11 -7.45
N GLN A 115 -0.67 3.85 -6.76
CA GLN A 115 -0.62 4.04 -5.31
C GLN A 115 -1.08 2.76 -4.61
N GLN A 116 -0.16 2.13 -3.88
CA GLN A 116 -0.36 0.83 -3.28
C GLN A 116 0.38 0.71 -1.95
N TYR A 117 -0.04 -0.28 -1.15
CA TYR A 117 0.65 -0.69 0.06
C TYR A 117 1.42 -1.97 -0.21
N VAL A 118 2.69 -2.00 0.17
CA VAL A 118 3.55 -3.19 0.14
C VAL A 118 4.14 -3.38 1.51
N ALA A 119 4.17 -4.63 1.97
CA ALA A 119 4.83 -5.00 3.22
C ALA A 119 5.49 -6.37 3.13
N PHE A 120 6.72 -6.46 3.61
CA PHE A 120 7.50 -7.68 3.79
C PHE A 120 7.85 -7.90 5.26
N GLY A 121 8.11 -9.16 5.61
CA GLY A 121 8.63 -9.51 6.93
C GLY A 121 7.75 -9.10 8.11
N ASN A 122 6.44 -9.35 8.04
CA ASN A 122 5.48 -8.91 9.07
C ASN A 122 5.53 -7.39 9.33
N ALA A 123 5.57 -6.59 8.26
CA ALA A 123 5.71 -5.13 8.28
C ALA A 123 7.05 -4.60 8.83
N THR A 124 8.11 -5.43 8.83
CA THR A 124 9.48 -4.93 9.05
C THR A 124 9.89 -3.96 7.94
N VAL A 125 9.45 -4.23 6.72
CA VAL A 125 9.53 -3.29 5.61
C VAL A 125 8.11 -3.06 5.16
N ASP A 126 7.59 -1.86 5.33
CA ASP A 126 6.33 -1.46 4.76
C ASP A 126 6.44 -0.10 4.06
N HIS A 127 5.61 0.10 3.05
CA HIS A 127 5.58 1.35 2.31
C HIS A 127 4.22 1.54 1.66
N GLN A 128 3.69 2.75 1.72
CA GLN A 128 2.46 3.13 1.04
C GLN A 128 2.70 4.30 0.09
N SER A 129 2.92 4.02 -1.18
CA SER A 129 3.19 5.06 -2.18
C SER A 129 2.89 4.59 -3.59
N ASN A 130 3.12 5.48 -4.56
CA ASN A 130 3.10 5.17 -5.98
C ASN A 130 4.28 4.30 -6.37
N GLY A 131 4.04 3.22 -7.09
CA GLY A 131 5.11 2.35 -7.54
C GLY A 131 4.67 1.21 -8.43
N LEU A 132 5.59 0.28 -8.62
CA LEU A 132 5.38 -0.97 -9.34
C LEU A 132 5.61 -2.14 -8.38
N LEU A 133 4.76 -3.16 -8.49
CA LEU A 133 4.95 -4.46 -7.84
C LEU A 133 4.70 -5.55 -8.86
N ALA A 134 5.59 -6.52 -8.94
CA ALA A 134 5.44 -7.70 -9.76
C ALA A 134 5.52 -8.96 -8.89
N ASP A 135 4.59 -9.88 -9.07
CA ASP A 135 4.60 -11.21 -8.50
C ASP A 135 4.74 -12.27 -9.60
N LEU A 136 5.51 -13.31 -9.32
CA LEU A 136 5.57 -14.54 -10.08
C LEU A 136 5.34 -15.73 -9.15
N LYS A 137 4.26 -16.46 -9.37
CA LYS A 137 4.02 -17.75 -8.72
C LYS A 137 4.90 -18.81 -9.37
N ALA A 138 5.73 -19.48 -8.56
CA ALA A 138 6.67 -20.51 -9.00
C ALA A 138 6.51 -21.75 -8.12
N GLY A 139 5.74 -22.73 -8.60
CA GLY A 139 5.42 -23.94 -7.84
C GLY A 139 4.71 -23.61 -6.52
N ALA A 140 5.29 -24.06 -5.41
CA ALA A 140 4.77 -23.80 -4.06
C ALA A 140 5.15 -22.42 -3.49
N GLY A 141 5.95 -21.63 -4.22
CA GLY A 141 6.43 -20.33 -3.80
C GLY A 141 5.93 -19.17 -4.66
N LYS A 142 6.19 -17.96 -4.18
CA LYS A 142 5.93 -16.69 -4.88
C LYS A 142 7.16 -15.80 -4.79
N PHE A 143 7.65 -15.34 -5.93
CA PHE A 143 8.60 -14.24 -6.00
C PHE A 143 7.83 -12.93 -6.11
N THR A 144 8.19 -11.94 -5.31
CA THR A 144 7.65 -10.59 -5.36
C THR A 144 8.80 -9.63 -5.52
N VAL A 145 8.71 -8.68 -6.44
CA VAL A 145 9.63 -7.56 -6.57
C VAL A 145 8.81 -6.27 -6.57
N PHE A 146 9.31 -5.23 -5.92
CA PHE A 146 8.65 -3.94 -5.93
C PHE A 146 9.65 -2.78 -6.03
N SER A 147 9.13 -1.64 -6.47
CA SER A 147 9.79 -0.34 -6.42
C SER A 147 8.73 0.72 -6.16
N MET A 148 8.82 1.40 -5.03
CA MET A 148 7.94 2.51 -4.62
C MET A 148 8.72 3.80 -4.66
N LEU A 149 8.06 4.88 -5.05
CA LEU A 149 8.55 6.23 -4.87
C LEU A 149 8.50 6.58 -3.39
N ASP A 150 9.56 7.18 -2.88
CA ASP A 150 9.60 7.80 -1.57
C ASP A 150 9.34 9.29 -1.78
N ASP A 151 8.15 9.76 -1.40
CA ASP A 151 7.75 11.15 -1.58
C ASP A 151 7.81 11.83 -0.20
N ASP A 152 8.93 12.49 0.04
CA ASP A 152 9.11 13.34 1.22
C ASP A 152 8.14 14.51 1.12
N MET A 153 7.03 14.38 1.84
CA MET A 153 5.89 15.31 1.87
C MET A 153 6.30 16.81 1.83
N GLY A 154 6.42 17.38 0.64
CA GLY A 154 6.43 18.82 0.40
C GLY A 154 7.77 19.49 0.04
N SER A 155 8.89 18.77 -0.07
CA SER A 155 10.13 19.39 -0.55
C SER A 155 10.20 19.38 -2.08
N LYS A 156 9.87 20.51 -2.73
CA LYS A 156 10.04 20.69 -4.20
C LYS A 156 11.52 20.70 -4.66
N VAL A 157 12.46 20.50 -3.76
CA VAL A 157 13.88 20.72 -4.02
C VAL A 157 14.63 19.42 -3.73
N ASN A 158 14.70 18.58 -4.75
CA ASN A 158 15.66 17.49 -4.90
C ASN A 158 15.58 16.38 -3.84
N SER A 159 14.71 15.40 -4.05
CA SER A 159 15.11 14.12 -4.66
C SER A 159 14.02 13.06 -4.51
N ASP A 160 13.62 12.44 -5.62
CA ASP A 160 12.73 11.29 -5.59
C ASP A 160 13.50 10.08 -5.07
N GLY A 161 13.41 9.80 -3.78
CA GLY A 161 13.90 8.57 -3.20
C GLY A 161 13.11 7.38 -3.74
N PHE A 162 13.65 6.17 -3.57
CA PHE A 162 12.89 4.96 -3.87
C PHE A 162 13.14 3.88 -2.84
N THR A 163 12.07 3.17 -2.51
CA THR A 163 12.12 1.93 -1.74
C THR A 163 11.90 0.78 -2.69
N SER A 164 12.86 -0.12 -2.80
CA SER A 164 12.77 -1.31 -3.66
C SER A 164 13.04 -2.57 -2.86
N GLY A 165 12.50 -3.68 -3.31
CA GLY A 165 12.74 -4.94 -2.62
C GLY A 165 12.35 -6.15 -3.43
N LEU A 166 12.86 -7.28 -2.99
CA LEU A 166 12.49 -8.59 -3.49
C LEU A 166 12.19 -9.51 -2.31
N GLN A 167 11.23 -10.40 -2.50
CA GLN A 167 10.87 -11.43 -1.54
C GLN A 167 10.63 -12.74 -2.27
N PHE A 168 11.11 -13.82 -1.69
CA PHE A 168 10.63 -15.16 -2.00
C PHE A 168 9.84 -15.68 -0.80
N ALA A 169 8.60 -16.07 -1.03
CA ALA A 169 7.71 -16.57 0.01
C ALA A 169 7.14 -17.95 -0.35
N MET A 170 7.17 -18.85 0.62
CA MET A 170 6.47 -20.12 0.67
C MET A 170 5.47 -20.09 1.84
N LYS A 171 4.62 -21.11 1.96
CA LYS A 171 3.51 -21.14 2.93
C LYS A 171 3.89 -20.72 4.36
N ASN A 172 5.03 -21.19 4.87
CA ASN A 172 5.45 -20.97 6.27
C ASN A 172 6.76 -20.19 6.41
N PHE A 173 7.34 -19.74 5.29
CA PHE A 173 8.68 -19.15 5.28
C PHE A 173 8.78 -18.10 4.19
N SER A 174 9.41 -16.97 4.49
CA SER A 174 9.82 -16.01 3.49
C SER A 174 11.20 -15.46 3.77
N VAL A 175 11.91 -15.09 2.72
CA VAL A 175 13.13 -14.30 2.76
C VAL A 175 12.94 -13.07 1.92
N PHE A 176 13.46 -11.94 2.40
CA PHE A 176 13.36 -10.68 1.70
C PHE A 176 14.65 -9.88 1.83
N LEU A 177 14.87 -9.07 0.80
CA LEU A 177 15.85 -8.00 0.78
C LEU A 177 15.10 -6.75 0.34
N ALA A 178 15.24 -5.68 1.09
CA ALA A 178 14.75 -4.37 0.73
C ALA A 178 15.87 -3.35 0.83
N ASN A 179 15.79 -2.32 0.00
CA ASN A 179 16.64 -1.16 0.03
C ASN A 179 15.76 0.09 0.01
N GLN A 180 16.10 1.04 0.87
CA GLN A 180 15.60 2.40 0.78
C GLN A 180 16.79 3.30 0.43
N ASN A 181 16.60 4.11 -0.61
CA ASN A 181 17.58 5.10 -1.03
C ASN A 181 16.98 6.49 -0.80
N SER A 182 17.54 7.20 0.18
CA SER A 182 17.18 8.57 0.49
C SER A 182 18.06 9.50 -0.34
N SER A 183 17.52 10.02 -1.43
CA SER A 183 18.10 11.08 -2.27
C SER A 183 19.23 10.74 -3.23
N LEU A 184 19.19 11.37 -4.41
CA LEU A 184 20.32 11.45 -5.36
C LEU A 184 21.55 12.21 -4.80
N THR A 185 21.39 12.93 -3.69
CA THR A 185 22.40 13.81 -3.10
C THR A 185 22.85 13.42 -1.69
N ALA A 186 22.08 12.60 -0.97
CA ALA A 186 22.49 12.06 0.33
C ALA A 186 22.89 10.59 0.13
N THR A 187 24.06 10.20 0.66
CA THR A 187 24.61 8.85 0.46
C THR A 187 24.05 7.88 1.50
N GLU A 188 22.77 7.98 1.83
CA GLU A 188 22.14 7.16 2.86
C GLU A 188 21.28 6.09 2.20
N ASN A 189 21.92 4.94 1.99
CA ASN A 189 21.25 3.71 1.56
C ASN A 189 21.05 2.82 2.78
N ALA A 190 19.80 2.53 3.12
CA ALA A 190 19.47 1.49 4.09
C ALA A 190 19.20 0.18 3.35
N TYR A 191 19.76 -0.91 3.84
CA TYR A 191 19.46 -2.26 3.34
C TYR A 191 18.94 -3.11 4.50
N VAL A 192 17.84 -3.81 4.27
CA VAL A 192 17.26 -4.74 5.22
C VAL A 192 17.20 -6.11 4.56
N ILE A 193 17.85 -7.09 5.17
CA ILE A 193 17.71 -8.50 4.81
C ILE A 193 17.03 -9.18 5.98
N GLY A 194 15.99 -9.96 5.69
CA GLY A 194 15.25 -10.66 6.72
C GLY A 194 14.70 -11.98 6.24
N ALA A 195 14.37 -12.81 7.22
CA ALA A 195 13.61 -14.02 7.03
C ALA A 195 12.44 -14.02 8.03
N THR A 196 11.30 -14.57 7.60
CA THR A 196 10.13 -14.74 8.46
C THR A 196 9.71 -16.19 8.40
N MET A 197 9.43 -16.77 9.56
CA MET A 197 8.96 -18.15 9.67
C MET A 197 7.77 -18.18 10.63
N ASN A 198 6.69 -18.82 10.19
CA ASN A 198 5.55 -19.11 11.05
C ASN A 198 5.70 -20.52 11.59
N LEU A 199 5.97 -20.63 12.89
CA LEU A 199 6.01 -21.89 13.61
C LEU A 199 4.68 -22.06 14.34
N ASP A 200 3.94 -23.10 13.98
CA ASP A 200 2.87 -23.63 14.82
C ASP A 200 3.50 -24.68 15.74
N LEU A 201 3.68 -24.33 17.01
CA LEU A 201 4.27 -25.24 18.01
C LEU A 201 3.25 -26.24 18.58
N GLY A 202 2.00 -26.23 18.08
CA GLY A 202 0.92 -27.01 18.66
C GLY A 202 0.59 -26.56 20.08
N ALA A 203 -0.57 -27.00 20.60
CA ALA A 203 -0.84 -26.85 22.03
C ALA A 203 0.15 -27.73 22.79
N VAL A 204 1.10 -27.12 23.50
CA VAL A 204 1.82 -27.82 24.57
C VAL A 204 0.75 -28.16 25.60
N ALA A 205 0.38 -29.44 25.68
CA ALA A 205 -0.41 -29.94 26.79
C ALA A 205 0.40 -29.70 28.07
N LEU A 206 -0.01 -28.69 28.84
CA LEU A 206 0.43 -28.46 30.21
C LEU A 206 -0.26 -29.44 31.15
#